data_AF-A0A1H4G4F2-F1
#
_entry.id   AF-A0A1H4G4F2-F1
#
_cell.length_a   1.000
_cell.length_b   1.000
_cell.length_c   1.000
_cell.angle_alpha   90.00
_cell.angle_beta   90.00
_cell.angle_gamma   90.00
#
_symmetry.space_group_name_H-M   'P 1'
#
loop_
_entity.id
_entity.type
_entity.pdbx_description
1 polymer ?
#
loop_
_entity_poly.entity_id
_entity_poly.type
_entity_poly.pdbx_seq_one_letter_code
_entity_poly.pdbx_strand_id
1 'polypeptide(L)'
;MTISKDEYYGYLFWNKTYKINDVDYEVYYSSGNGGNRIFIFKDQPIVIVITSTAYNTPQAHKQVDKIMQGYLIPAVSQGQEK
;
A
#
# COMPACT_ATOMS: atom_id res chain seq x y z
N MET A 1 6.18 19.33 0.40
CA MET A 1 5.46 18.13 -0.03
C MET A 1 6.01 17.79 -1.41
N THR A 2 6.93 16.84 -1.48
CA THR A 2 7.47 16.38 -2.76
C THR A 2 6.62 15.19 -3.15
N ILE A 3 5.76 15.35 -4.14
CA ILE A 3 5.09 14.21 -4.77
C ILE A 3 6.19 13.43 -5.47
N SER A 4 6.33 12.14 -5.15
CA SER A 4 7.35 11.32 -5.80
C SER A 4 6.99 11.14 -7.29
N LYS A 5 8.00 10.91 -8.13
CA LYS A 5 7.78 10.71 -9.56
C LYS A 5 6.82 9.53 -9.75
N ASP A 6 5.78 9.72 -10.56
CA ASP A 6 4.73 8.73 -10.87
C ASP A 6 3.72 8.42 -9.73
N GLU A 7 3.67 9.25 -8.68
CA GLU A 7 2.56 9.28 -7.72
C GLU A 7 1.59 10.46 -8.01
N TYR A 8 0.30 10.18 -7.92
CA TYR A 8 -0.81 11.06 -8.22
C TYR A 8 -1.88 10.94 -7.13
N TYR A 9 -2.70 11.98 -6.99
CA TYR A 9 -3.80 12.02 -6.04
C TYR A 9 -5.11 12.38 -6.75
N GLY A 10 -6.17 11.64 -6.46
CA GLY A 10 -7.49 11.87 -7.02
C GLY A 10 -8.55 11.09 -6.26
N TYR A 11 -9.79 11.62 -6.21
CA TYR A 11 -10.92 10.96 -5.53
C TYR A 11 -10.65 10.53 -4.08
N LEU A 12 -9.80 11.26 -3.35
CA LEU A 12 -9.35 10.97 -1.97
C LEU A 12 -8.39 9.77 -1.81
N PHE A 13 -7.81 9.30 -2.92
CA PHE A 13 -6.79 8.25 -2.94
C PHE A 13 -5.51 8.74 -3.63
N TRP A 14 -4.39 8.25 -3.13
CA TRP A 14 -3.10 8.26 -3.81
C TRP A 14 -2.96 6.98 -4.65
N ASN A 15 -2.07 6.95 -5.64
CA ASN A 15 -1.62 5.68 -6.26
C ASN A 15 -0.17 5.38 -5.86
N LYS A 16 0.19 4.09 -5.89
CA LYS A 16 1.56 3.61 -5.63
C LYS A 16 1.78 2.27 -6.32
N THR A 17 2.99 2.03 -6.80
CA THR A 17 3.40 0.73 -7.34
C THR A 17 4.41 0.07 -6.41
N TYR A 18 4.10 -1.15 -5.97
CA TYR A 18 5.02 -2.02 -5.23
C TYR A 18 5.67 -3.02 -6.18
N LYS A 19 7.00 -3.06 -6.25
CA LYS A 19 7.72 -4.03 -7.08
C LYS A 19 8.24 -5.19 -6.23
N ILE A 20 7.77 -6.42 -6.47
CA ILE A 20 8.12 -7.63 -5.72
C ILE A 20 8.38 -8.77 -6.71
N ASN A 21 9.56 -9.39 -6.65
CA ASN A 21 9.98 -10.47 -7.56
C ASN A 21 9.79 -10.11 -9.06
N ASP A 22 10.16 -8.88 -9.43
CA ASP A 22 9.98 -8.30 -10.78
C ASP A 22 8.54 -8.20 -11.29
N VAL A 23 7.56 -8.35 -10.41
CA VAL A 23 6.16 -8.07 -10.68
C VAL A 23 5.77 -6.76 -10.01
N ASP A 24 5.11 -5.90 -10.77
CA ASP A 24 4.57 -4.63 -10.30
C ASP A 24 3.13 -4.82 -9.81
N TYR A 25 2.85 -4.32 -8.60
CA TYR A 25 1.54 -4.30 -7.98
C TYR A 25 1.12 -2.85 -7.76
N GLU A 26 0.30 -2.33 -8.68
CA GLU A 26 -0.26 -0.98 -8.57
C GLU A 26 -1.48 -0.99 -7.65
N VAL A 27 -1.50 -0.06 -6.70
CA VAL A 27 -2.58 0.11 -5.74
C VAL A 27 -3.02 1.57 -5.67
N TYR A 28 -4.31 1.77 -5.43
CA TYR A 28 -4.85 3.01 -4.91
C TYR A 28 -4.94 2.93 -3.40
N TYR A 29 -4.61 4.00 -2.70
CA TYR A 29 -4.57 3.98 -1.25
C TYR A 29 -4.92 5.30 -0.57
N SER A 30 -5.60 5.20 0.57
CA SER A 30 -5.87 6.34 1.45
C SER A 30 -4.96 6.28 2.69
N SER A 31 -4.64 7.45 3.25
CA SER A 31 -3.78 7.60 4.43
C SER A 31 -4.54 8.16 5.61
N GLY A 32 -4.49 7.48 6.75
CA GLY A 32 -4.92 8.01 8.04
C GLY A 32 -3.75 8.18 9.00
N ASN A 33 -3.90 9.09 9.97
CA ASN A 33 -2.95 9.25 11.07
C ASN A 33 -2.75 7.90 11.78
N GLY A 34 -1.56 7.66 12.30
CA GLY A 34 -1.23 6.45 13.06
C GLY A 34 -0.92 5.22 12.20
N GLY A 35 -0.84 5.37 10.88
CA GLY A 35 -0.54 4.25 9.97
C GLY A 35 -1.78 3.51 9.49
N ASN A 36 -2.97 4.10 9.67
CA ASN A 36 -4.19 3.55 9.08
C ASN A 36 -4.11 3.67 7.55
N ARG A 37 -4.42 2.60 6.82
CA ARG A 37 -4.41 2.56 5.35
C ARG A 37 -5.56 1.71 4.83
N ILE A 38 -6.08 2.11 3.67
CA ILE A 38 -6.90 1.26 2.81
C ILE A 38 -6.13 1.17 1.49
N PHE A 39 -5.92 -0.05 0.99
CA PHE A 39 -5.29 -0.33 -0.29
C PHE A 39 -6.26 -1.10 -1.18
N ILE A 40 -6.38 -0.68 -2.43
CA ILE A 40 -7.21 -1.30 -3.46
C ILE A 40 -6.27 -1.67 -4.60
N PHE A 41 -6.15 -2.96 -4.90
CA PHE A 41 -5.32 -3.41 -6.02
C PHE A 41 -6.02 -3.09 -7.33
N LYS A 42 -5.26 -2.56 -8.29
CA LYS A 42 -5.81 -2.16 -9.59
C LYS A 42 -6.22 -3.37 -10.43
N ASP A 43 -5.36 -4.39 -10.47
CA ASP A 43 -5.50 -5.53 -11.40
C ASP A 43 -5.97 -6.81 -10.71
N GLN A 44 -6.25 -6.77 -9.40
CA GLN A 44 -6.65 -7.92 -8.59
C GLN A 44 -7.87 -7.57 -7.74
N PRO A 45 -8.82 -8.50 -7.52
CA PRO A 45 -10.01 -8.28 -6.70
C PRO A 45 -9.67 -8.33 -5.20
N ILE A 46 -8.67 -7.56 -4.77
CA ILE A 46 -8.12 -7.57 -3.42
C ILE A 46 -8.19 -6.15 -2.84
N VAL A 47 -8.69 -6.07 -1.61
CA VAL A 47 -8.64 -4.86 -0.78
C VAL A 47 -7.97 -5.22 0.54
N ILE A 48 -7.01 -4.41 0.96
CA ILE A 48 -6.33 -4.56 2.24
C ILE A 48 -6.63 -3.34 3.10
N VAL A 49 -7.11 -3.57 4.32
CA VAL A 49 -7.33 -2.53 5.31
C VAL A 49 -6.38 -2.76 6.48
N ILE A 50 -5.57 -1.75 6.81
CA ILE A 50 -4.68 -1.75 7.96
C ILE A 50 -5.19 -0.71 8.94
N THR A 51 -5.51 -1.17 10.16
CA THR A 51 -5.81 -0.31 11.30
C THR A 51 -4.61 -0.24 12.23
N SER A 52 -4.32 0.94 12.76
CA SER A 52 -3.15 1.17 13.63
C SER A 52 -3.36 2.40 14.52
N THR A 53 -2.68 2.40 15.66
CA THR A 53 -2.79 3.43 16.70
C THR A 53 -1.48 4.16 16.96
N ALA A 54 -0.48 4.02 16.07
CA ALA A 54 0.82 4.69 16.17
C ALA A 54 0.75 6.20 15.84
N TYR A 55 -0.23 6.91 16.40
CA TYR A 55 -0.56 8.30 16.09
C TYR A 55 0.61 9.24 16.33
N ASN A 56 0.75 10.24 15.45
CA ASN A 56 1.77 11.27 15.55
C ASN A 56 3.22 10.73 15.61
N THR A 57 3.43 9.49 15.13
CA THR A 57 4.76 8.90 15.01
C THR A 57 5.27 9.02 13.56
N PRO A 58 6.52 9.48 13.34
CA PRO A 58 7.10 9.57 11.99
C PRO A 58 7.22 8.21 11.26
N GLN A 59 7.25 7.11 12.02
CA GLN A 59 7.50 5.77 11.50
C GLN A 59 6.23 5.03 11.06
N ALA A 60 5.04 5.49 11.47
CA ALA A 60 3.78 4.79 11.22
C ALA A 60 3.58 4.42 9.74
N HIS A 61 3.79 5.38 8.83
CA HIS A 61 3.62 5.13 7.39
C HIS A 61 4.69 4.19 6.83
N LYS A 62 5.94 4.31 7.29
CA LYS A 62 7.05 3.43 6.86
C LYS A 62 6.82 1.98 7.31
N GLN A 63 6.22 1.78 8.48
CA GLN A 63 5.89 0.45 8.97
C GLN A 63 4.85 -0.24 8.07
N VAL A 64 3.84 0.49 7.64
CA VAL A 64 2.82 -0.05 6.71
C VAL A 64 3.45 -0.48 5.39
N ASP A 65 4.35 0.33 4.82
CA ASP A 65 5.04 -0.03 3.58
C ASP A 65 5.86 -1.33 3.72
N LYS A 66 6.52 -1.52 4.87
CA LYS A 66 7.25 -2.77 5.18
C LYS A 66 6.30 -3.97 5.31
N ILE A 67 5.14 -3.78 5.92
CA ILE A 67 4.12 -4.84 6.06
C ILE A 67 3.60 -5.25 4.68
N MET A 68 3.28 -4.27 3.81
CA MET A 68 2.83 -4.53 2.44
C MET A 68 3.87 -5.32 1.64
N GLN A 69 5.12 -4.83 1.59
CA GLN A 69 6.18 -5.42 0.77
C GLN A 69 6.68 -6.76 1.30
N GLY A 70 6.87 -6.88 2.62
CA GLY A 70 7.51 -8.04 3.23
C GLY A 70 6.56 -9.20 3.54
N TYR A 71 5.26 -8.92 3.68
CA TYR A 71 4.32 -9.91 4.22
C TYR A 71 3.03 -10.00 3.41
N LEU A 72 2.29 -8.90 3.25
CA LEU A 72 0.94 -8.98 2.72
C LEU A 72 0.88 -9.27 1.23
N ILE A 73 1.62 -8.51 0.40
CA ILE A 73 1.63 -8.77 -1.05
C ILE A 73 2.18 -10.18 -1.34
N PRO A 74 3.33 -10.61 -0.79
CA PRO A 74 3.80 -11.98 -0.99
C PRO A 74 2.76 -13.04 -0.61
N ALA A 75 2.06 -12.87 0.52
CA ALA A 75 1.06 -13.84 0.97
C ALA A 75 -0.15 -13.94 0.04
N VAL A 76 -0.66 -12.82 -0.48
CA VAL A 76 -1.83 -12.83 -1.37
C VAL A 76 -1.48 -13.17 -2.82
N SER A 77 -0.20 -13.01 -3.22
CA SER A 77 0.29 -13.36 -4.55
C SER A 77 0.72 -14.82 -4.66
N GLN A 78 1.12 -15.49 -3.56
CA GLN A 78 1.51 -16.91 -3.57
C GLN A 78 0.37 -17.88 -3.95
N GLY A 79 -0.89 -17.46 -3.78
CA GLY A 79 -2.06 -18.24 -4.21
C GLY A 79 -2.47 -18.00 -5.67
N GLN A 80 -1.79 -17.09 -6.38
CA GLN A 80 -2.04 -16.78 -7.79
C GLN A 80 -0.92 -17.41 -8.63
N GLU A 81 -0.95 -18.73 -8.78
CA GLU A 81 -0.18 -19.37 -9.85
C GLU A 81 -0.62 -18.76 -11.19
N LYS A 82 0.33 -18.16 -11.90
CA LYS A 82 0.18 -17.86 -13.33
C LYS A 82 0.37 -19.15 -14.12
#